data_AF-A0A367PBF6-F1
#
_entry.id   AF-A0A367PBF6-F1
#
_cell.length_a   1.000
_cell.length_b   1.000
_cell.length_c   1.000
_cell.angle_alpha   90.00
_cell.angle_beta   90.00
_cell.angle_gamma   90.00
#
_symmetry.space_group_name_H-M   'P 1'
#
loop_
_entity.id
_entity.type
_entity.pdbx_description
1 polymer ?
#
loop_
_entity_poly.entity_id
_entity_poly.type
_entity_poly.pdbx_seq_one_letter_code
_entity_poly.pdbx_strand_id
1 'polypeptide(L)'
;MKVREVMGMTTPAAGKTIAYARVSSHDQKEQLQSQAMRLRRHCEAQKWDGVEVITDLGSGLNYKKNGLLKLLTEILHHRVR
;
A
#
# COMPACT_ATOMS: atom_id res chain seq x y z
N MET A 1 25.88 -14.98 24.53
CA MET A 1 25.98 -14.18 23.29
C MET A 1 24.91 -14.66 22.31
N LYS A 2 24.08 -13.75 21.77
CA LYS A 2 22.92 -14.08 20.93
C LYS A 2 23.39 -14.14 19.47
N VAL A 3 23.69 -15.34 18.98
CA VAL A 3 24.23 -15.66 17.64
C VAL A 3 23.49 -14.99 16.47
N ARG A 4 22.26 -14.51 16.70
CA ARG A 4 21.42 -13.82 15.71
C ARG A 4 21.96 -12.46 15.25
N GLU A 5 22.75 -11.78 16.07
CA GLU A 5 23.25 -10.42 15.77
C GLU A 5 24.39 -10.42 14.74
N VAL A 6 25.14 -11.54 14.65
CA VAL A 6 26.30 -11.69 13.75
C VAL A 6 25.88 -12.04 12.31
N MET A 7 24.63 -12.49 12.08
CA MET A 7 24.17 -12.96 10.77
C MET A 7 23.45 -11.89 9.93
N GLY A 8 23.45 -10.61 10.32
CA GLY A 8 22.82 -9.54 9.53
C GLY A 8 21.31 -9.75 9.29
N MET A 9 20.68 -10.67 10.02
CA MET A 9 19.25 -10.91 9.98
C MET A 9 18.57 -9.83 10.81
N THR A 10 18.44 -8.63 10.25
CA THR A 10 17.42 -7.69 10.69
C THR A 10 16.10 -8.45 10.68
N THR A 11 15.47 -8.61 11.85
CA THR A 11 14.09 -9.06 11.95
C THR A 11 13.30 -8.36 10.84
N PRO A 12 12.64 -9.08 9.91
CA PRO A 12 11.87 -8.43 8.87
C PRO A 12 10.93 -7.45 9.59
N ALA A 13 11.12 -6.15 9.36
CA ALA A 13 10.18 -5.16 9.85
C ALA A 13 8.81 -5.64 9.37
N ALA A 14 7.87 -5.83 10.30
CA ALA A 14 6.55 -6.37 9.95
C ALA A 14 6.02 -5.57 8.75
N GLY A 15 5.91 -6.23 7.60
CA GLY A 15 5.61 -5.57 6.34
C GLY A 15 4.32 -4.75 6.48
N LYS A 16 4.29 -3.56 5.87
CA LYS A 16 3.10 -2.71 5.90
C LYS A 16 2.02 -3.26 4.98
N THR A 17 0.79 -2.83 5.22
CA THR A 17 -0.35 -3.19 4.36
C THR A 17 -0.72 -1.99 3.50
N ILE A 18 -0.88 -2.16 2.19
CA ILE A 18 -1.22 -1.05 1.29
C ILE A 18 -2.63 -1.22 0.73
N ALA A 19 -3.49 -0.25 1.02
CA ALA A 19 -4.81 -0.09 0.43
C ALA A 19 -4.71 0.87 -0.76
N TYR A 20 -4.69 0.33 -1.99
CA TYR A 20 -4.59 1.12 -3.22
C TYR A 20 -5.95 1.28 -3.92
N ALA A 21 -6.36 2.51 -4.20
CA ALA A 21 -7.57 2.82 -4.98
C ALA A 21 -7.26 3.75 -6.16
N ARG A 22 -7.97 3.57 -7.27
CA ARG A 22 -7.80 4.40 -8.47
C ARG A 22 -9.12 4.60 -9.20
N VAL A 23 -9.34 5.81 -9.72
CA VAL A 23 -10.45 6.10 -10.65
C VAL A 23 -9.93 6.78 -11.91
N SER A 24 -10.67 6.66 -13.01
CA SER A 24 -10.22 7.12 -14.33
C SER A 24 -10.47 8.61 -14.58
N SER A 25 -11.57 9.16 -14.06
CA SER A 25 -11.99 10.55 -14.30
C SER A 25 -12.00 11.38 -13.02
N HIS A 26 -11.72 12.68 -13.14
CA HIS A 26 -11.82 13.67 -12.06
C HIS A 26 -13.22 13.77 -11.48
N ASP A 27 -14.25 13.52 -12.29
CA ASP A 27 -15.65 13.52 -11.83
C ASP A 27 -15.94 12.41 -10.81
N GLN A 28 -15.05 11.41 -10.71
CA GLN A 28 -15.17 10.28 -9.80
C GLN A 28 -14.38 10.48 -8.49
N LYS A 29 -13.94 11.71 -8.19
CA LYS A 29 -13.10 12.00 -7.02
C LYS A 29 -13.76 11.62 -5.69
N GLU A 30 -15.06 11.83 -5.54
CA GLU A 30 -15.80 11.40 -4.35
C GLU A 30 -15.87 9.87 -4.23
N GLN A 31 -16.07 9.18 -5.36
CA GLN A 31 -16.00 7.72 -5.41
C GLN A 31 -14.61 7.22 -5.00
N LEU A 32 -13.53 7.89 -5.43
CA LEU A 32 -12.16 7.53 -5.03
C LEU A 32 -11.98 7.60 -3.51
N GLN A 33 -12.50 8.64 -2.86
CA GLN A 33 -12.44 8.78 -1.40
C GLN A 33 -13.23 7.66 -0.70
N SER A 34 -14.44 7.35 -1.20
CA SER A 34 -15.27 6.28 -0.65
C SER A 34 -14.64 4.89 -0.82
N GLN A 35 -14.04 4.61 -1.98
CA GLN A 35 -13.31 3.36 -2.23
C GLN A 35 -12.08 3.23 -1.32
N ALA A 36 -11.30 4.30 -1.18
CA ALA A 36 -10.14 4.34 -0.29
C ALA A 36 -10.55 4.06 1.18
N MET A 37 -11.63 4.67 1.66
CA MET A 37 -12.15 4.42 3.01
C MET A 37 -12.69 3.00 3.18
N ARG A 38 -13.33 2.43 2.16
CA ARG A 38 -13.80 1.04 2.19
C ARG A 38 -12.63 0.06 2.34
N LEU A 39 -11.55 0.27 1.58
CA LEU A 39 -10.34 -0.56 1.69
C LEU A 39 -9.71 -0.42 3.08
N ARG A 40 -9.55 0.80 3.59
CA ARG A 40 -9.02 1.05 4.93
C ARG A 40 -9.82 0.34 6.01
N ARG A 41 -11.15 0.49 6.00
CA ARG A 41 -12.04 -0.18 6.97
C ARG A 41 -11.95 -1.69 6.88
N HIS A 42 -11.79 -2.25 5.69
CA HIS A 42 -11.57 -3.68 5.52
C HIS A 42 -10.26 -4.11 6.20
N CYS A 43 -9.16 -3.40 5.97
CA CYS A 43 -7.88 -3.68 6.63
C CYS A 43 -7.98 -3.57 8.17
N GLU A 44 -8.65 -2.53 8.68
CA GLU A 44 -8.89 -2.34 10.11
C GLU A 44 -9.73 -3.48 10.71
N ALA A 45 -10.78 -3.93 10.01
CA ALA A 45 -11.61 -5.06 10.44
C ALA A 45 -10.83 -6.39 10.49
N GLN A 46 -9.84 -6.57 9.60
CA GLN A 46 -8.93 -7.71 9.61
C GLN A 46 -7.80 -7.59 10.64
N LYS A 47 -7.74 -6.47 11.40
CA LYS A 47 -6.66 -6.17 12.35
C LYS A 47 -5.29 -6.20 11.69
N TRP A 48 -5.20 -5.72 10.45
CA TRP A 48 -3.93 -5.55 9.77
C TRP A 48 -3.23 -4.29 10.28
N ASP A 49 -1.97 -4.42 10.69
CA ASP A 49 -1.16 -3.30 11.16
C ASP A 49 -0.49 -2.56 10.00
N GLY A 50 -0.09 -1.30 10.26
CA GLY A 50 0.67 -0.50 9.30
C GLY A 50 -0.07 -0.23 7.99
N VAL A 51 -1.39 0.01 8.05
CA VAL A 51 -2.19 0.27 6.85
C VAL A 51 -1.88 1.65 6.27
N GLU A 52 -1.40 1.66 5.03
CA GLU A 52 -1.18 2.85 4.23
C GLU A 52 -2.20 2.92 3.10
N VAL A 53 -2.87 4.05 2.94
CA VAL A 53 -3.82 4.28 1.84
C VAL A 53 -3.11 5.07 0.73
N ILE A 54 -3.15 4.55 -0.49
CA ILE A 54 -2.61 5.21 -1.69
C ILE A 54 -3.76 5.38 -2.68
N THR A 55 -3.87 6.56 -3.28
CA THR A 55 -4.89 6.85 -4.28
C THR A 55 -4.28 7.41 -5.56
N ASP A 56 -4.90 7.11 -6.70
CA ASP A 56 -4.55 7.70 -7.98
C ASP A 56 -5.78 8.14 -8.78
N LEU A 57 -5.59 9.19 -9.57
CA LEU A 57 -6.58 9.73 -10.49
C LEU A 57 -6.05 9.71 -11.92
N GLY A 58 -6.72 8.99 -12.83
CA GLY A 58 -6.42 8.91 -14.26
C GLY A 58 -6.54 7.50 -14.84
N SER A 59 -6.63 7.40 -16.18
CA SER A 59 -6.90 6.17 -16.93
C SER A 59 -6.02 4.99 -16.52
N GLY A 60 -6.57 3.78 -16.40
CA GLY A 60 -5.84 2.58 -15.94
C GLY A 60 -4.59 2.21 -16.77
N LEU A 61 -4.53 2.65 -18.04
CA LEU A 61 -3.39 2.42 -18.95
C LEU A 61 -2.18 3.31 -18.63
N ASN A 62 -2.33 4.34 -17.80
CA ASN A 62 -1.20 5.16 -17.37
C ASN A 62 -0.46 4.46 -16.22
N TYR A 63 0.65 3.78 -16.54
CA TYR A 63 1.51 3.09 -15.57
C TYR A 63 2.50 4.01 -14.84
N LYS A 64 2.55 5.30 -15.19
CA LYS A 64 3.46 6.30 -14.58
C LYS A 64 2.82 7.05 -13.40
N LYS A 65 1.68 6.57 -12.89
CA LYS A 65 1.03 7.22 -11.75
C LYS A 65 1.85 7.05 -10.47
N ASN A 66 1.99 8.14 -9.73
CA ASN A 66 2.83 8.18 -8.54
C ASN A 66 2.40 7.15 -7.48
N GLY A 67 1.09 6.95 -7.29
CA GLY A 67 0.58 5.96 -6.34
C GLY A 67 0.93 4.52 -6.78
N LEU A 68 0.72 4.20 -8.06
CA LEU A 68 1.10 2.90 -8.63
C LEU A 68 2.61 2.64 -8.55
N LEU A 69 3.44 3.61 -8.93
CA LEU A 69 4.90 3.48 -8.87
C LEU A 69 5.37 3.26 -7.42
N LYS A 70 4.76 3.97 -6.46
CA LYS A 70 5.01 3.77 -5.04
C LYS A 70 4.62 2.36 -4.59
N LEU A 71 3.42 1.89 -4.94
CA LEU A 71 2.97 0.53 -4.63
C LEU A 71 3.95 -0.52 -5.14
N LEU A 72 4.36 -0.43 -6.41
CA LEU A 72 5.33 -1.36 -7.00
C LEU A 72 6.68 -1.28 -6.30
N THR A 73 7.15 -0.08 -5.94
CA THR A 73 8.40 0.11 -5.22
C THR A 73 8.37 -0.56 -3.83
N GLU A 74 7.24 -0.49 -3.12
CA GLU A 74 7.08 -1.15 -1.82
C GLU A 74 7.05 -2.68 -1.94
N ILE A 75 6.38 -3.21 -2.98
CA ILE A 75 6.33 -4.65 -3.27
C ILE A 75 7.72 -5.17 -3.63
N LEU A 76 8.42 -4.51 -4.58
CA LEU A 76 9.73 -4.93 -5.08
C LEU A 76 10.83 -4.89 -4.02
N HIS A 77 10.69 -4.03 -3.01
CA HIS A 77 11.60 -4.00 -1.86
C HIS A 77 11.15 -4.89 -0.69
N HIS A 78 10.15 -5.76 -0.88
CA HIS A 78 9.63 -6.65 0.16
C HIS A 78 9.20 -5.92 1.44
N ARG A 79 8.68 -4.69 1.31
CA ARG A 79 8.17 -3.89 2.44
C ARG A 79 6.68 -4.06 2.68
N VAL A 80 5.99 -4.73 1.75
CA VAL A 80 4.59 -5.13 1.89
C VAL A 80 4.53 -6.54 2.45
N ARG A 81 3.62 -6.78 3.40
CA ARG A 81 3.33 -8.10 3.97
C ARG A 81 2.70 -9.04 2.94
#